data_AF-A0A9P8AP78-F1
#
_entry.id   AF-A0A9P8AP78-F1
#
_cell.length_a   1.000
_cell.length_b   1.000
_cell.length_c   1.000
_cell.angle_alpha   90.00
_cell.angle_beta   90.00
_cell.angle_gamma   90.00
#
_symmetry.space_group_name_H-M   'P 1'
#
loop_
_entity.id
_entity.type
_entity.pdbx_description
1 polymer ?
#
loop_
_entity_poly.entity_id
_entity_poly.type
_entity_poly.pdbx_seq_one_letter_code
_entity_poly.pdbx_strand_id
1 'polypeptide(L)' 'ESDDEADQDEHAFDHPSTYVEQPWIWIPHDVLGLSKVLVDDLKKAGVEASDAGAMMDRKGVVEVTRNPPDEDWAGGHD' A
#
# COMPACT_ATOMS: atom_id res chain seq x y z
N GLU A 1 -19.96 38.70 -8.32
CA GLU A 1 -18.81 38.61 -7.40
C GLU A 1 -18.31 37.18 -7.51
N SER A 2 -17.02 37.02 -7.79
CA SER A 2 -16.45 35.75 -8.24
C SER A 2 -16.25 34.81 -7.05
N ASP A 3 -16.68 33.57 -7.22
CA ASP A 3 -16.66 32.47 -6.25
C ASP A 3 -15.24 31.87 -6.12
N ASP A 4 -14.21 32.72 -6.06
CA ASP A 4 -12.79 32.35 -6.22
C ASP A 4 -12.05 32.10 -4.88
N GLU A 5 -12.76 32.03 -3.75
CA GLU A 5 -12.14 31.83 -2.42
C GLU A 5 -12.28 30.40 -1.86
N ALA A 6 -12.89 29.46 -2.60
CA ALA A 6 -13.29 28.17 -2.05
C ALA A 6 -12.22 27.05 -2.00
N ASP A 7 -11.12 27.13 -2.77
CA ASP A 7 -10.17 26.01 -2.89
C ASP A 7 -8.70 26.43 -2.69
N GLN A 8 -8.39 27.12 -1.59
CA GLN A 8 -6.99 27.15 -1.13
C GLN A 8 -6.69 25.82 -0.43
N ASP A 9 -6.31 24.82 -1.22
CA ASP A 9 -5.74 23.57 -0.71
C ASP A 9 -4.55 23.91 0.21
N GLU A 10 -4.70 23.60 1.50
CA GLU A 10 -3.74 23.90 2.57
C GLU A 10 -2.33 23.37 2.24
N HIS A 11 -2.26 22.32 1.42
CA HIS A 11 -1.01 21.68 1.01
C HIS A 11 -0.72 21.83 -0.50
N ALA A 12 -1.33 22.80 -1.18
CA ALA A 12 -1.17 23.03 -2.63
C ALA A 12 0.29 23.12 -3.11
N PHE A 13 1.21 23.52 -2.22
CA PHE A 13 2.64 23.69 -2.51
C PHE A 13 3.55 22.80 -1.66
N ASP A 14 3.00 22.06 -0.71
CA ASP A 14 3.76 21.13 0.12
C ASP A 14 4.03 19.84 -0.65
N HIS A 15 5.23 19.30 -0.52
CA HIS A 15 5.52 18.01 -1.14
C HIS A 15 4.70 16.92 -0.40
N PRO A 16 3.95 16.04 -1.09
CA PRO A 16 3.03 15.10 -0.46
C PRO A 16 3.68 14.21 0.62
N SER A 17 4.97 13.91 0.48
CA SER A 17 5.73 13.16 1.50
C SER A 17 5.86 13.87 2.86
N THR A 18 5.47 15.13 2.99
CA THR A 18 5.53 15.87 4.27
C THR A 18 4.26 15.76 5.09
N TYR A 19 3.14 15.37 4.48
CA TYR A 19 1.82 15.34 5.14
C TYR A 19 0.99 14.09 4.82
N VAL A 20 1.21 13.45 3.67
CA VAL A 20 0.57 12.18 3.30
C VAL A 20 1.35 11.03 3.90
N GLU A 21 0.65 10.10 4.54
CA GLU A 21 1.25 8.86 5.01
C GLU A 21 1.84 8.05 3.85
N GLN A 22 2.99 7.41 4.08
CA GLN A 22 3.63 6.60 3.05
C GLN A 22 2.79 5.34 2.77
N PRO A 23 2.45 5.05 1.49
CA PRO A 23 1.78 3.80 1.13
C PRO A 23 2.62 2.58 1.48
N TRP A 24 1.96 1.48 1.83
CA TRP A 24 2.66 0.25 2.19
C TRP A 24 3.25 -0.45 0.97
N ILE A 25 4.42 -1.08 1.14
CA ILE A 25 4.99 -1.94 0.11
C ILE A 25 4.24 -3.28 0.12
N TRP A 26 3.49 -3.56 -0.94
CA TRP A 26 2.73 -4.80 -1.07
C TRP A 26 3.43 -5.78 -2.01
N ILE A 27 3.94 -6.88 -1.44
CA ILE A 27 4.73 -7.89 -2.16
C ILE A 27 3.91 -9.18 -2.22
N PRO A 28 3.65 -9.78 -3.39
CA PRO A 28 2.89 -11.03 -3.44
C PRO A 28 3.66 -12.17 -2.78
N HIS A 29 2.96 -13.00 -2.01
CA HIS A 29 3.53 -14.17 -1.36
C HIS A 29 3.98 -15.19 -2.41
N ASP A 30 5.28 -15.44 -2.49
CA ASP A 30 5.87 -16.40 -3.43
C ASP A 30 6.08 -17.78 -2.80
N VAL A 31 6.25 -18.80 -3.66
CA VAL A 31 6.42 -20.19 -3.22
C VAL A 31 7.78 -20.50 -2.59
N LEU A 32 8.76 -19.61 -2.73
CA LEU A 32 10.10 -19.74 -2.15
C LEU A 32 10.20 -19.06 -0.78
N GLY A 33 9.20 -18.27 -0.40
CA GLY A 33 9.13 -17.55 0.88
C GLY A 33 9.99 -16.29 0.93
N LEU A 34 10.39 -15.74 -0.22
CA LEU A 34 11.19 -14.51 -0.31
C LEU A 34 10.38 -13.29 0.16
N SER A 35 9.07 -13.26 -0.10
CA SER A 35 8.14 -12.20 0.34
C SER A 35 8.27 -11.95 1.83
N LYS A 36 8.32 -13.01 2.64
CA LYS A 36 8.40 -12.93 4.10
C LYS A 36 9.71 -12.31 4.57
N VAL A 37 10.82 -12.67 3.93
CA VAL A 37 12.14 -12.09 4.23
C VAL A 37 12.13 -10.60 3.89
N LEU A 38 11.61 -10.23 2.71
CA LEU A 38 11.56 -8.83 2.27
C LEU A 38 10.63 -7.99 3.15
N VAL A 39 9.46 -8.51 3.54
CA VAL A 39 8.53 -7.83 4.45
C VAL A 39 9.20 -7.57 5.80
N ASP A 40 9.91 -8.56 6.34
CA ASP A 40 10.65 -8.41 7.61
C ASP A 40 11.79 -7.39 7.50
N ASP A 41 12.57 -7.43 6.42
CA ASP A 41 13.67 -6.49 6.19
C ASP A 41 13.18 -5.05 5.98
N LEU A 42 12.09 -4.85 5.25
CA LEU A 42 11.47 -3.54 5.06
C LEU A 42 10.96 -2.96 6.39
N LYS A 43 10.26 -3.77 7.18
CA LYS A 43 9.77 -3.33 8.50
C LYS A 43 10.91 -2.97 9.45
N LYS A 44 12.00 -3.74 9.45
CA LYS A 44 13.21 -3.38 10.21
C LYS A 44 13.84 -2.07 9.76
N ALA A 45 13.71 -1.72 8.48
CA ALA A 45 14.15 -0.46 7.92
C ALA A 45 13.16 0.70 8.17
N GLY A 46 12.04 0.45 8.84
CA GLY A 46 11.00 1.45 9.11
C GLY A 46 10.04 1.69 7.96
N VAL A 47 10.00 0.80 6.96
CA VAL A 47 9.07 0.87 5.83
C VAL A 47 7.98 -0.18 6.03
N GLU A 48 6.72 0.26 6.07
CA GLU A 48 5.61 -0.67 6.19
C GLU A 48 5.45 -1.52 4.92
N ALA A 49 5.21 -2.81 5.14
CA ALA A 49 5.11 -3.79 4.08
C ALA A 49 4.19 -4.96 4.46
N SER A 50 3.62 -5.61 3.45
CA SER A 50 2.78 -6.79 3.65
C SER A 50 2.80 -7.68 2.41
N ASP A 51 2.47 -8.96 2.59
CA ASP A 51 2.15 -9.90 1.52
C ASP A 51 0.71 -10.44 1.60
N ALA A 52 -0.10 -9.88 2.52
CA ALA A 52 -1.43 -10.38 2.78
C ALA A 52 -2.37 -10.19 1.59
N GLY A 53 -2.94 -11.29 1.11
CA GLY A 53 -3.96 -11.31 0.06
C GLY A 53 -3.45 -11.05 -1.35
N ALA A 54 -2.14 -11.23 -1.57
CA ALA A 54 -1.56 -11.37 -2.90
C ALA A 54 -0.66 -12.61 -2.91
N MET A 55 -0.80 -13.48 -3.92
CA MET A 55 -0.04 -14.73 -4.04
C MET A 55 0.55 -14.85 -5.45
N MET A 56 1.80 -15.31 -5.56
CA MET A 56 2.49 -15.54 -6.82
C MET A 56 2.81 -17.02 -7.03
N ASP A 57 2.46 -17.56 -8.20
CA ASP A 57 2.75 -18.94 -8.58
C ASP A 57 4.19 -19.13 -9.14
N ARG A 58 4.57 -20.37 -9.44
CA ARG A 58 5.90 -20.71 -10.02
C ARG A 58 6.16 -20.12 -11.41
N LYS A 59 5.12 -19.66 -12.10
CA LYS A 59 5.21 -19.01 -13.42
C LYS A 59 5.27 -17.49 -13.30
N GLY A 60 5.20 -16.95 -12.08
CA GLY A 60 5.16 -15.52 -11.83
C GLY A 60 3.77 -14.90 -12.00
N VAL A 61 2.72 -15.71 -12.11
CA VAL A 61 1.34 -15.22 -12.16
C VAL A 61 0.90 -14.82 -10.76
N VAL A 62 0.35 -13.62 -10.63
CA VAL A 62 -0.12 -13.06 -9.36
C VAL A 62 -1.64 -13.10 -9.29
N GLU A 63 -2.17 -13.59 -8.17
CA GLU A 63 -3.57 -13.55 -7.80
C GLU A 63 -3.77 -12.67 -6.57
N VAL A 64 -4.75 -11.77 -6.62
CA VAL A 64 -5.06 -10.80 -5.56
C VAL A 64 -6.48 -11.07 -5.05
N THR A 65 -6.62 -11.26 -3.74
CA THR A 65 -7.88 -11.68 -3.11
C THR A 65 -8.51 -10.62 -2.22
N ARG A 66 -7.84 -9.49 -1.99
CA ARG A 66 -8.34 -8.38 -1.17
C ARG A 66 -7.73 -7.04 -1.61
N ASN A 67 -8.18 -5.95 -0.99
CA ASN A 67 -7.64 -4.60 -1.18
C ASN A 67 -6.19 -4.48 -0.68
N PRO A 68 -5.45 -3.41 -1.05
CA PRO A 68 -4.17 -3.08 -0.45
C PRO A 68 -4.18 -3.15 1.09
N PRO A 69 -3.04 -3.47 1.71
CA PRO A 69 -2.95 -3.70 3.15
C PRO A 69 -3.12 -2.44 4.01
N ASP A 70 -2.93 -1.27 3.42
CA ASP A 70 -3.11 0.06 3.99
C ASP A 70 -4.52 0.64 3.77
N GLU A 71 -5.41 -0.12 3.11
CA GLU A 71 -6.81 0.25 2.94
C GLU A 71 -7.73 -0.63 3.78
N ASP A 72 -8.85 -0.06 4.22
CA ASP A 72 -9.91 -0.83 4.86
C ASP A 72 -10.44 -1.91 3.91
N TRP A 73 -10.62 -3.12 4.44
CA TRP A 73 -11.13 -4.22 3.65
C TRP A 73 -12.63 -4.04 3.40
N ALA A 74 -13.00 -3.72 2.16
CA ALA A 74 -14.38 -3.52 1.73
C ALA A 74 -15.11 -4.83 1.35
N GLY A 75 -14.45 -5.99 1.46
CA GLY A 75 -14.97 -7.30 1.03
C GLY A 75 -15.78 -7.98 2.13
N GLY A 76 -17.10 -7.76 2.12
CA GLY A 76 -18.03 -8.34 3.08
C GLY A 76 -18.14 -9.89 3.04
N HIS A 77 -18.47 -10.41 4.23
CA HIS A 77 -18.84 -11.78 4.62
C HIS A 77 -17.72 -12.84 4.64
N ASP A 78 -17.54 -13.43 5.83
CA ASP A 78 -16.89 -14.71 6.10
C ASP A 78 -17.67 -15.91 5.51
#